data_AF-A0A178JAB3-F1
#
_entry.id   AF-A0A178JAB3-F1
#
_cell.length_a   1.000
_cell.length_b   1.000
_cell.length_c   1.000
_cell.angle_alpha   90.00
_cell.angle_beta   90.00
_cell.angle_gamma   90.00
#
_symmetry.space_group_name_H-M   'P 1'
#
loop_
_entity.id
_entity.type
_entity.pdbx_description
1 polymer ?
#
loop_
_entity_poly.entity_id
_entity_poly.type
_entity_poly.pdbx_seq_one_letter_code
_entity_poly.pdbx_strand_id
1 'polypeptide(L)'
;MLSAEQINKLIDKGVEYILQSPTLLSATAVCYITGHLLFFVIVTYGVDKSDSKTYLNGVLGKLGLGMLWHAFVTLPVYWIEHKVFAIEYSKLIDTLPTSMIIGLVLQAICITIYISCRKGGK
;
A
#
# COMPACT_ATOMS: atom_id res chain seq x y z
N MET A 1 20.07 -18.07 -12.09
CA MET A 1 20.15 -17.49 -10.73
C MET A 1 20.90 -16.18 -10.84
N LEU A 2 20.30 -15.07 -10.40
CA LEU A 2 21.01 -13.78 -10.31
C LEU A 2 22.11 -13.90 -9.24
N SER A 3 23.31 -13.38 -9.53
CA SER A 3 24.40 -13.38 -8.54
C SER A 3 24.08 -12.39 -7.41
N ALA A 4 24.58 -12.64 -6.20
CA ALA A 4 24.41 -11.74 -5.06
C ALA A 4 24.87 -10.30 -5.36
N GLU A 5 25.88 -10.16 -6.22
CA GLU A 5 26.40 -8.87 -6.68
C GLU A 5 25.43 -8.12 -7.61
N GLN A 6 24.70 -8.85 -8.47
CA GLN A 6 23.64 -8.26 -9.31
C GLN A 6 22.43 -7.85 -8.48
N ILE A 7 22.10 -8.60 -7.43
CA ILE A 7 21.04 -8.26 -6.47
C ILE A 7 21.41 -6.97 -5.73
N ASN A 8 22.64 -6.86 -5.22
CA ASN A 8 23.09 -5.65 -4.53
C ASN A 8 23.11 -4.43 -5.47
N LYS A 9 23.56 -4.56 -6.72
CA LYS A 9 23.49 -3.47 -7.72
C LYS A 9 22.06 -3.03 -8.04
N LEU A 10 21.09 -3.96 -8.07
CA LEU A 10 19.68 -3.64 -8.26
C LEU A 10 19.10 -2.90 -7.06
N ILE A 11 19.48 -3.32 -5.85
CA ILE A 11 19.09 -2.67 -4.60
C ILE A 11 19.69 -1.26 -4.55
N ASP A 12 20.97 -1.09 -4.83
CA ASP A 12 21.64 0.21 -4.79
C ASP A 12 21.07 1.17 -5.84
N LYS A 13 20.83 0.71 -7.07
CA LYS A 13 20.13 1.51 -8.08
C LYS A 13 18.70 1.83 -7.67
N GLY A 14 17.99 0.89 -7.05
CA GLY A 14 16.64 1.11 -6.54
C GLY A 14 16.62 2.15 -5.43
N VAL A 15 17.58 2.09 -4.51
CA VAL A 15 17.78 3.04 -3.41
C VAL A 15 18.17 4.41 -3.94
N GLU A 16 19.06 4.50 -4.94
CA GLU A 16 19.43 5.76 -5.59
C GLU A 16 18.23 6.41 -6.30
N TYR A 17 17.40 5.62 -6.99
CA TYR A 17 16.14 6.07 -7.59
C TYR A 17 15.12 6.55 -6.55
N ILE A 18 15.03 5.86 -5.41
CA ILE A 18 14.17 6.20 -4.27
C ILE A 18 14.67 7.48 -3.59
N LEU A 19 15.99 7.67 -3.45
CA LEU A 19 16.61 8.86 -2.87
C LEU A 19 16.48 10.09 -3.78
N GLN A 20 16.41 9.91 -5.10
CA GLN A 20 16.17 10.99 -6.06
C GLN A 20 14.69 11.39 -6.20
N SER A 21 13.75 10.64 -5.58
CA SER A 21 12.32 10.96 -5.57
C SER A 21 11.76 10.97 -4.15
N PRO A 22 11.76 12.14 -3.48
CA PRO A 22 11.09 12.33 -2.19
C PRO A 22 9.64 11.84 -2.19
N THR A 23 8.97 11.93 -3.34
CA THR A 23 7.60 11.45 -3.57
C THR A 23 7.49 9.92 -3.49
N LEU A 24 8.44 9.16 -4.05
CA LEU A 24 8.42 7.69 -3.96
C LEU A 24 8.76 7.19 -2.55
N LEU A 25 9.68 7.87 -1.86
CA LEU A 25 10.08 7.51 -0.51
C LEU A 25 8.94 7.77 0.48
N SER A 26 8.29 8.92 0.37
CA SER A 26 7.07 9.23 1.12
C SER A 26 5.92 8.27 0.77
N ALA A 27 5.75 7.92 -0.51
CA ALA A 27 4.74 6.94 -0.90
C ALA A 27 5.00 5.56 -0.27
N THR A 28 6.25 5.11 -0.23
CA THR A 28 6.63 3.85 0.42
C THR A 28 6.32 3.88 1.92
N ALA A 29 6.62 4.99 2.60
CA ALA A 29 6.30 5.16 4.02
C ALA A 29 4.78 5.15 4.28
N VAL A 30 4.00 5.85 3.44
CA VAL A 30 2.53 5.88 3.51
C VAL A 30 1.96 4.48 3.29
N CYS A 31 2.47 3.73 2.31
CA CYS A 31 2.08 2.33 2.07
C CYS A 31 2.37 1.47 3.31
N TYR A 32 3.55 1.59 3.92
CA TYR A 32 3.86 0.83 5.13
C TYR A 32 2.87 1.12 6.27
N ILE A 33 2.57 2.40 6.54
CA ILE A 33 1.61 2.81 7.59
C ILE A 33 0.20 2.29 7.28
N THR A 34 -0.25 2.46 6.04
CA THR A 34 -1.55 1.99 5.53
C THR A 34 -1.70 0.49 5.76
N GLY A 35 -0.71 -0.29 5.33
CA GLY A 35 -0.75 -1.74 5.48
C GLY A 35 -0.58 -2.21 6.93
N HIS A 36 0.17 -1.48 7.77
CA HIS A 36 0.23 -1.76 9.20
C HIS A 36 -1.15 -1.60 9.86
N LEU A 37 -1.89 -0.54 9.53
CA LEU A 37 -3.24 -0.30 10.03
C LEU A 37 -4.24 -1.35 9.54
N LEU A 38 -4.21 -1.70 8.25
CA LEU A 38 -5.06 -2.77 7.70
C LEU A 38 -4.77 -4.11 8.38
N PHE A 39 -3.50 -4.47 8.52
CA PHE A 39 -3.08 -5.68 9.22
C PHE A 39 -3.58 -5.69 10.67
N PHE A 40 -3.43 -4.58 11.40
CA PHE A 40 -3.91 -4.45 12.77
C PHE A 40 -5.42 -4.69 12.89
N VAL A 41 -6.22 -4.11 11.99
CA VAL A 41 -7.67 -4.29 11.98
C VAL A 41 -8.04 -5.75 11.67
N ILE A 42 -7.39 -6.37 10.69
CA ILE A 42 -7.62 -7.77 10.32
C ILE A 42 -7.32 -8.69 11.52
N VAL A 43 -6.17 -8.52 12.17
CA VAL A 43 -5.78 -9.36 13.32
C VAL A 43 -6.67 -9.14 14.53
N THR A 44 -7.05 -7.88 14.80
CA THR A 44 -7.80 -7.53 16.02
C THR A 44 -9.28 -7.91 15.92
N TYR A 45 -9.87 -7.80 14.73
CA TYR A 45 -11.33 -7.94 14.54
C TYR A 45 -11.73 -9.13 13.65
N GLY A 46 -10.79 -9.70 12.88
CA GLY A 46 -11.07 -10.71 11.86
C GLY A 46 -10.51 -12.11 12.11
N VAL A 47 -9.49 -12.27 12.95
CA VAL A 47 -8.85 -13.58 13.20
C VAL A 47 -9.21 -14.09 14.59
N ASP A 48 -9.86 -15.26 14.67
CA ASP A 48 -9.97 -16.00 15.92
C ASP A 48 -8.57 -16.44 16.35
N LYS A 49 -8.21 -16.18 17.61
CA LYS A 49 -6.85 -16.14 18.18
C LYS A 49 -5.94 -17.37 17.97
N SER A 50 -6.37 -18.43 17.28
CA SER A 50 -5.68 -19.72 17.23
C SER A 50 -4.65 -19.90 16.11
N ASP A 51 -4.52 -19.01 15.12
CA ASP A 51 -3.70 -19.35 13.92
C ASP A 51 -2.88 -18.20 13.29
N SER A 52 -2.28 -17.33 14.11
CA SER A 52 -1.56 -16.14 13.61
C SER A 52 -0.12 -16.40 13.12
N LYS A 53 0.14 -17.50 12.38
CA LYS A 53 1.32 -17.60 11.50
C LYS A 53 1.02 -16.90 10.17
N THR A 54 0.70 -15.62 10.23
CA THR A 54 0.28 -14.86 9.05
C THR A 54 1.52 -14.30 8.36
N TYR A 55 1.79 -14.75 7.12
CA TYR A 55 2.85 -14.24 6.24
C TYR A 55 2.86 -12.70 6.10
N LEU A 56 1.74 -12.05 6.44
CA LEU A 56 1.56 -10.60 6.43
C LEU A 56 2.17 -9.86 7.65
N ASN A 57 2.66 -10.55 8.69
CA ASN A 57 3.19 -9.89 9.89
C ASN A 57 4.55 -9.21 9.67
N GLY A 58 5.31 -9.63 8.65
CA GLY A 58 6.60 -9.02 8.31
C GLY A 58 6.47 -7.60 7.75
N VAL A 59 7.56 -6.83 7.80
CA VAL A 59 7.62 -5.46 7.24
C VAL A 59 7.22 -5.45 5.76
N LEU A 60 7.74 -6.40 4.98
CA LEU A 60 7.39 -6.57 3.57
C LEU A 60 5.92 -6.95 3.35
N GLY A 61 5.33 -7.75 4.25
CA GLY A 61 3.93 -8.12 4.20
C GLY A 61 3.01 -6.92 4.42
N LYS A 62 3.34 -6.08 5.42
CA LYS A 62 2.61 -4.82 5.69
C LYS A 62 2.79 -3.84 4.55
N LEU A 63 4.01 -3.67 4.06
CA LEU A 63 4.28 -2.79 2.92
C LEU A 63 3.48 -3.24 1.68
N GLY A 64 3.50 -4.54 1.36
CA GLY A 64 2.75 -5.12 0.25
C GLY A 64 1.24 -4.94 0.39
N LEU A 65 0.70 -5.08 1.61
CA LEU A 65 -0.72 -4.85 1.88
C LEU A 65 -1.11 -3.38 1.61
N GLY A 66 -0.27 -2.43 2.02
CA GLY A 66 -0.48 -1.02 1.72
C GLY A 66 -0.30 -0.67 0.25
N MET A 67 0.68 -1.27 -0.43
CA MET A 67 0.87 -1.10 -1.87
C MET A 67 -0.33 -1.62 -2.67
N LEU A 68 -0.87 -2.78 -2.30
CA LEU A 68 -2.08 -3.33 -2.93
C LEU A 68 -3.29 -2.41 -2.72
N TRP A 69 -3.46 -1.88 -1.51
CA TRP A 69 -4.53 -0.94 -1.21
C TRP A 69 -4.43 0.33 -2.06
N HIS A 70 -3.27 0.97 -2.07
CA HIS A 70 -3.07 2.20 -2.85
C HIS A 70 -3.09 1.92 -4.35
N ALA A 71 -2.61 0.78 -4.84
CA ALA A 71 -2.76 0.40 -6.25
C ALA A 71 -4.24 0.30 -6.67
N PHE A 72 -5.10 -0.27 -5.81
CA PHE A 72 -6.53 -0.35 -6.07
C PHE A 72 -7.20 1.03 -6.15
N VAL A 73 -6.67 2.04 -5.45
CA VAL A 73 -7.20 3.41 -5.45
C VAL A 73 -6.57 4.26 -6.56
N THR A 74 -5.27 4.15 -6.78
CA THR A 74 -4.54 4.94 -7.79
C THR A 74 -4.98 4.60 -9.20
N LEU A 75 -5.23 3.32 -9.52
CA LEU A 75 -5.66 2.91 -10.86
C LEU A 75 -6.98 3.59 -11.33
N PRO A 76 -8.08 3.57 -10.56
CA PRO A 76 -9.31 4.26 -10.95
C PRO A 76 -9.15 5.78 -10.95
N VAL A 77 -8.39 6.37 -10.01
CA VAL A 77 -8.12 7.83 -10.01
C VAL A 77 -7.37 8.23 -11.28
N TYR A 78 -6.32 7.48 -11.63
CA TYR A 78 -5.55 7.68 -12.86
C TYR A 78 -6.43 7.60 -14.11
N TRP A 79 -7.31 6.59 -14.17
CA TRP A 79 -8.22 6.43 -15.28
C TRP A 79 -9.22 7.59 -15.40
N ILE A 80 -9.74 8.10 -14.28
CA ILE A 80 -10.67 9.24 -14.27
C ILE A 80 -9.96 10.53 -14.74
N GLU A 81 -8.73 10.76 -14.29
CA GLU A 81 -7.96 11.97 -14.63
C GLU A 81 -7.49 11.97 -16.09
N HIS A 82 -6.92 10.86 -16.56
CA HIS A 82 -6.22 10.82 -17.85
C HIS A 82 -7.05 10.17 -18.97
N LYS A 83 -8.11 9.41 -18.64
CA LYS A 83 -8.98 8.68 -19.58
C LYS A 83 -8.24 7.74 -20.53
N VAL A 84 -7.03 7.33 -20.16
CA VAL A 84 -6.14 6.48 -20.95
C VAL A 84 -5.72 5.28 -20.09
N PHE A 85 -5.69 4.10 -20.71
CA PHE A 85 -5.27 2.85 -20.04
C PHE A 85 -3.76 2.61 -20.09
N ALA A 86 -3.04 3.35 -20.94
CA ALA A 86 -1.59 3.33 -20.98
C ALA A 86 -1.02 4.07 -19.77
N ILE A 87 -0.30 3.36 -18.89
CA ILE A 87 0.31 3.95 -17.70
C ILE A 87 1.61 4.64 -18.10
N GLU A 88 1.57 5.97 -18.12
CA GLU A 88 2.76 6.83 -18.24
C GLU A 88 3.29 7.19 -16.86
N TYR A 89 4.60 6.99 -16.64
CA TYR A 89 5.24 7.18 -15.33
C TYR A 89 5.12 8.61 -14.80
N SER A 90 5.30 9.63 -15.65
CA SER A 90 5.16 11.04 -15.26
C SER A 90 3.76 11.33 -14.71
N LYS A 91 2.72 10.97 -15.47
CA LYS A 91 1.32 11.12 -15.08
C LYS A 91 0.99 10.34 -13.80
N LEU A 92 1.59 9.16 -13.62
CA LEU A 92 1.37 8.35 -12.42
C LEU A 92 1.95 9.02 -11.16
N ILE A 93 3.15 9.61 -11.27
CA ILE A 93 3.79 10.34 -10.18
C ILE A 93 2.98 11.60 -9.82
N ASP A 94 2.40 12.28 -10.80
CA ASP A 94 1.57 13.47 -10.58
C ASP A 94 0.23 13.11 -9.90
N THR A 95 -0.38 11.98 -10.25
CA THR A 95 -1.63 11.48 -9.63
C THR A 95 -1.42 10.89 -8.22
N LEU A 96 -0.19 10.49 -7.90
CA LEU A 96 0.15 9.76 -6.68
C LEU A 96 -0.30 10.47 -5.39
N PRO A 97 0.03 11.76 -5.15
CA PRO A 97 -0.39 12.47 -3.94
C PRO A 97 -1.91 12.51 -3.74
N THR A 98 -2.65 12.83 -4.79
CA THR A 98 -4.13 12.88 -4.76
C THR A 98 -4.70 11.50 -4.47
N SER A 99 -4.22 10.47 -5.16
CA SER A 99 -4.69 9.09 -4.96
C SER A 99 -4.39 8.57 -3.55
N MET A 100 -3.27 8.97 -2.94
CA MET A 100 -2.93 8.59 -1.57
C MET A 100 -3.87 9.20 -0.53
N ILE A 101 -4.23 10.48 -0.68
CA ILE A 101 -5.19 11.14 0.20
C ILE A 101 -6.55 10.44 0.10
N ILE A 102 -7.02 10.19 -1.13
CA ILE A 102 -8.27 9.44 -1.37
C ILE A 102 -8.18 8.04 -0.75
N GLY A 103 -7.05 7.36 -0.90
CA GLY A 103 -6.82 6.03 -0.36
C GLY A 103 -6.89 5.97 1.16
N LEU A 104 -6.34 6.98 1.86
CA LEU A 104 -6.44 7.09 3.32
C LEU A 104 -7.87 7.37 3.79
N VAL A 105 -8.61 8.22 3.07
CA VAL A 105 -10.02 8.51 3.38
C VAL A 105 -10.88 7.25 3.19
N LEU A 106 -10.73 6.57 2.06
CA LEU A 106 -11.42 5.30 1.79
C LEU A 106 -11.05 4.24 2.83
N GLN A 107 -9.79 4.17 3.23
CA GLN A 107 -9.33 3.24 4.26
C GLN A 107 -10.05 3.50 5.59
N ALA A 108 -10.11 4.76 6.03
CA ALA A 108 -10.80 5.15 7.26
C ALA A 108 -12.29 4.79 7.22
N ILE A 109 -12.96 5.02 6.09
CA ILE A 109 -14.37 4.65 5.87
C ILE A 109 -14.54 3.13 5.96
N CYS A 110 -13.74 2.36 5.21
CA CYS A 110 -13.82 0.89 5.21
C CYS A 110 -13.56 0.29 6.59
N ILE A 111 -12.55 0.78 7.32
CA ILE A 111 -12.25 0.34 8.69
C ILE A 111 -13.43 0.66 9.62
N THR A 112 -13.99 1.86 9.54
CA THR A 112 -15.11 2.28 10.39
C THR A 112 -16.34 1.40 10.14
N ILE A 113 -16.70 1.16 8.87
CA ILE A 113 -17.81 0.28 8.50
C ILE A 113 -17.55 -1.14 9.00
N TYR A 114 -16.36 -1.69 8.76
CA TYR A 114 -16.01 -3.04 9.17
C TYR A 114 -16.13 -3.24 10.70
N ILE A 115 -15.59 -2.32 11.49
CA ILE A 115 -15.67 -2.36 12.95
C ILE A 115 -17.13 -2.22 13.42
N SER A 116 -17.90 -1.30 12.83
CA SER A 116 -19.31 -1.09 13.19
C SER A 116 -20.17 -2.31 12.89
N CYS A 117 -20.03 -2.92 11.71
CA CYS A 117 -20.73 -4.16 11.37
C CYS A 117 -20.34 -5.33 12.28
N ARG A 118 -19.05 -5.42 12.67
CA ARG A 118 -18.59 -6.49 13.57
C ARG A 118 -19.05 -6.29 15.01
N LYS A 119 -19.12 -5.05 15.50
CA LYS A 119 -19.63 -4.73 16.86
C LYS A 119 -21.15 -4.82 16.96
N GLY A 120 -21.89 -4.45 15.91
CA GLY A 120 -23.36 -4.54 15.86
C GLY A 120 -23.91 -5.95 15.62
N GLY A 121 -23.03 -6.93 15.35
CA GLY A 121 -23.38 -8.35 15.22
C GLY A 121 -23.24 -9.16 16.53
N LYS A 122 -23.27 -8.49 17.69
CA LYS A 122 -23.38 -9.11 19.02
C LYS A 122 -24.73 -8.76 19.63
#